data_AF-A0A7C0UMH1-F1
#
_entry.id   AF-A0A7C0UMH1-F1
#
_cell.length_a   1.000
_cell.length_b   1.000
_cell.length_c   1.000
_cell.angle_alpha   90.00
_cell.angle_beta   90.00
_cell.angle_gamma   90.00
#
_symmetry.space_group_name_H-M   'P 1'
#
loop_
_entity.id
_entity.type
_entity.pdbx_description
1 polymer ?
#
loop_
_entity_poly.entity_id
_entity_poly.type
_entity_poly.pdbx_seq_one_letter_code
_entity_poly.pdbx_strand_id
1 'polypeptide(L)'
;MLSKVEASSALARNMKFYLPCHFWIFNLSYKRTLKYKNKMEDVMIKLSNGYEFCFMASSGALGFDGFGWPHPKYWILRFLLKKYPNLIVPVVKTLTLPAQKGNFRAIYDGDDYVVNAVELGNPGFEAWYEKYFPKIEKRGQKIILSITGSSVTGIEKLAYLIAKLPKHIIKGIEFNCSCSNVMKIWMLNDIVEAVSVLNKITELPIGIKIAHHQKNYLEIAKATFQTVEWISFNSVPWEMIFPGKESPLMEKYDVSGAVSGKAIKDVNKKMAFEIRKAGIKTPIVASSVGWEEVFEIAYLDVSFSFRWADAVSFGTLFRKHPYWPLKIAKKYNNSGD
;
A
#
# COMPACT_ATOMS: atom_id res chain seq x y z
N MET A 1 -72.04 0.47 35.73
CA MET A 1 -71.84 0.67 34.27
C MET A 1 -70.36 0.98 34.08
N LEU A 2 -69.54 0.08 33.52
CA LEU A 2 -69.41 -0.22 32.08
C LEU A 2 -69.00 1.04 31.27
N SER A 3 -67.96 1.05 30.42
CA SER A 3 -66.87 0.08 30.14
C SER A 3 -65.89 0.67 29.12
N LYS A 4 -64.71 0.06 28.99
CA LYS A 4 -63.68 0.15 27.90
C LYS A 4 -62.41 0.93 28.24
N VAL A 5 -61.19 0.54 27.84
CA VAL A 5 -60.51 -0.74 27.48
C VAL A 5 -59.14 -0.31 26.93
N GLU A 6 -58.08 -0.97 27.39
CA GLU A 6 -56.75 -1.17 26.76
C GLU A 6 -56.04 -0.04 25.98
N ALA A 7 -54.84 0.31 26.46
CA ALA A 7 -53.58 -0.03 25.77
C ALA A 7 -52.39 0.08 26.74
N SER A 8 -51.66 -1.02 26.99
CA SER A 8 -50.56 -1.04 27.96
C SER A 8 -49.21 -0.64 27.37
N SER A 9 -48.47 0.13 28.14
CA SER A 9 -47.02 0.44 28.04
C SER A 9 -46.14 -0.61 27.35
N ALA A 10 -45.37 -0.18 26.35
CA ALA A 10 -44.22 -0.92 25.82
C ALA A 10 -42.92 -0.06 25.85
N LEU A 11 -42.00 -0.47 26.72
CA LEU A 11 -40.55 -0.27 26.67
C LEU A 11 -39.97 1.09 26.21
N ALA A 12 -39.79 2.00 27.18
CA ALA A 12 -38.78 3.06 27.12
C ALA A 12 -38.00 3.14 28.45
N ARG A 13 -37.27 2.07 28.82
CA ARG A 13 -36.33 2.07 29.97
C ARG A 13 -35.08 1.23 29.70
N ASN A 14 -33.94 1.90 29.67
CA ASN A 14 -32.62 1.46 30.16
C ASN A 14 -32.20 -0.01 29.93
N MET A 15 -31.50 -0.26 28.81
CA MET A 15 -30.51 -1.34 28.72
C MET A 15 -29.16 -0.78 28.28
N LYS A 16 -28.27 -0.55 29.26
CA LYS A 16 -26.83 -0.40 29.01
C LYS A 16 -26.32 -1.75 28.49
N PHE A 17 -25.83 -1.80 27.25
CA PHE A 17 -25.02 -2.93 26.78
C PHE A 17 -23.62 -2.44 26.38
N TYR A 18 -22.68 -2.64 27.32
CA TYR A 18 -21.31 -2.94 26.93
C TYR A 18 -21.32 -4.22 26.09
N LEU A 19 -20.76 -4.17 24.88
CA LEU A 19 -20.50 -5.35 24.06
C LEU A 19 -18.99 -5.38 23.75
N PRO A 20 -18.23 -6.34 24.32
CA PRO A 20 -16.78 -6.36 24.19
C PRO A 20 -16.35 -6.90 22.83
N CYS A 21 -15.23 -6.35 22.33
CA CYS A 21 -14.55 -6.81 21.12
C CYS A 21 -14.03 -8.25 21.26
N HIS A 22 -14.83 -9.27 20.93
CA HIS A 22 -14.41 -10.68 20.90
C HIS A 22 -14.83 -11.41 19.61
N PHE A 23 -13.81 -11.88 18.87
CA PHE A 23 -13.78 -13.17 18.19
C PHE A 23 -14.99 -13.57 17.31
N TRP A 24 -15.17 -12.91 16.15
CA TRP A 24 -16.17 -13.31 15.14
C TRP A 24 -15.68 -13.38 13.69
N ILE A 25 -14.45 -13.90 13.43
CA ILE A 25 -14.11 -14.55 12.14
C ILE A 25 -13.17 -15.75 12.35
N PHE A 26 -13.66 -16.82 12.97
CA PHE A 26 -13.09 -18.17 12.84
C PHE A 26 -14.18 -19.24 13.05
N ASN A 27 -15.23 -19.17 12.23
CA ASN A 27 -16.23 -20.24 12.17
C ASN A 27 -16.68 -20.49 10.72
N LEU A 28 -15.76 -21.01 9.92
CA LEU A 28 -16.01 -21.49 8.56
C LEU A 28 -16.75 -22.84 8.59
N SER A 29 -17.99 -22.82 9.07
CA SER A 29 -18.98 -23.89 8.83
C SER A 29 -20.02 -23.41 7.82
N TYR A 30 -19.55 -22.95 6.67
CA TYR A 30 -20.40 -22.75 5.49
C TYR A 30 -20.10 -23.85 4.48
N LYS A 31 -20.54 -25.08 4.79
CA LYS A 31 -20.59 -26.18 3.84
C LYS A 31 -21.66 -25.88 2.78
N ARG A 32 -21.29 -25.06 1.79
CA ARG A 32 -22.01 -24.97 0.51
C ARG A 32 -21.02 -25.30 -0.59
N THR A 33 -21.22 -26.46 -1.19
CA THR A 33 -20.46 -27.04 -2.29
C THR A 33 -20.67 -26.24 -3.57
N LEU A 34 -19.99 -25.10 -3.67
CA LEU A 34 -19.70 -24.48 -4.95
C LEU A 34 -18.35 -25.03 -5.42
N LYS A 35 -18.37 -25.78 -6.54
CA LYS A 35 -17.16 -26.15 -7.29
C LYS A 35 -16.60 -24.90 -7.98
N TYR A 36 -15.97 -24.04 -7.20
CA TYR A 36 -15.19 -22.93 -7.73
C TYR A 36 -13.87 -23.49 -8.28
N LYS A 37 -13.68 -23.43 -9.61
CA LYS A 37 -12.38 -23.71 -10.22
C LYS A 37 -11.42 -22.60 -9.84
N ASN A 38 -10.25 -22.96 -9.34
CA ASN A 38 -9.20 -22.05 -8.88
C ASN A 38 -8.88 -20.98 -9.96
N LYS A 39 -9.18 -19.72 -9.64
CA LYS A 39 -8.93 -18.53 -10.47
C LYS A 39 -7.72 -17.73 -9.94
N MET A 40 -6.64 -18.42 -9.62
CA MET A 40 -5.40 -17.79 -9.12
C MET A 40 -4.82 -16.74 -10.07
N GLU A 41 -5.06 -16.91 -11.37
CA GLU A 41 -4.61 -16.03 -12.45
C GLU A 41 -5.31 -14.65 -12.44
N ASP A 42 -6.47 -14.52 -11.80
CA ASP A 42 -7.28 -13.29 -11.87
C ASP A 42 -6.81 -12.16 -10.91
N VAL A 43 -5.96 -12.45 -9.91
CA VAL A 43 -5.35 -11.43 -9.00
C VAL A 43 -3.84 -11.53 -9.10
N MET A 44 -3.30 -11.20 -10.27
CA MET A 44 -1.86 -11.26 -10.52
C MET A 44 -1.45 -10.18 -11.50
N ILE A 45 -0.57 -9.28 -11.07
CA ILE A 45 0.10 -8.35 -11.97
C ILE A 45 1.28 -9.08 -12.59
N LYS A 46 1.29 -9.18 -13.92
CA LYS A 46 2.40 -9.67 -14.73
C LYS A 46 3.11 -8.49 -15.37
N LEU A 47 4.40 -8.35 -15.05
CA LEU A 47 5.25 -7.30 -15.58
C LEU A 47 5.88 -7.71 -16.92
N SER A 48 6.35 -6.74 -17.71
CA SER A 48 7.00 -6.90 -19.01
C SER A 48 8.25 -7.79 -18.96
N ASN A 49 8.96 -7.79 -17.83
CA ASN A 49 10.10 -8.69 -17.57
C ASN A 49 9.69 -10.11 -17.12
N GLY A 50 8.42 -10.48 -17.22
CA GLY A 50 7.87 -11.77 -16.83
C GLY A 50 7.75 -12.00 -15.33
N TYR A 51 8.01 -10.99 -14.49
CA TYR A 51 7.81 -11.12 -13.05
C TYR A 51 6.35 -10.93 -12.67
N GLU A 52 5.85 -11.79 -11.78
CA GLU A 52 4.45 -11.87 -11.40
C GLU A 52 4.28 -11.68 -9.89
N PHE A 53 3.25 -10.93 -9.48
CA PHE A 53 2.89 -10.77 -8.07
C PHE A 53 1.40 -10.48 -7.83
N CYS A 54 0.86 -11.05 -6.76
CA CYS A 54 -0.44 -10.70 -6.17
C CYS A 54 -0.28 -9.76 -4.95
N PHE A 55 0.82 -9.93 -4.22
CA PHE A 55 1.04 -9.27 -2.93
C PHE A 55 2.39 -8.57 -2.86
N MET A 56 2.37 -7.33 -2.38
CA MET A 56 3.58 -6.59 -2.04
C MET A 56 3.51 -6.03 -0.61
N ALA A 57 4.66 -5.64 -0.06
CA ALA A 57 4.72 -4.88 1.19
C ALA A 57 4.98 -3.41 0.85
N SER A 58 4.11 -2.50 1.30
CA SER A 58 4.16 -1.09 0.90
C SER A 58 5.49 -0.43 1.23
N SER A 59 5.91 0.51 0.39
CA SER A 59 7.12 1.32 0.57
C SER A 59 7.14 2.01 1.94
N GLY A 60 7.95 1.46 2.86
CA GLY A 60 8.06 1.91 4.27
C GLY A 60 7.45 0.98 5.33
N ALA A 61 6.64 -0.03 4.97
CA ALA A 61 6.04 -0.95 5.94
C ALA A 61 7.05 -1.91 6.56
N LEU A 62 7.91 -2.48 5.71
CA LEU A 62 9.02 -3.37 6.11
C LEU A 62 10.39 -2.74 5.87
N GLY A 63 10.42 -1.61 5.14
CA GLY A 63 11.56 -0.79 4.73
C GLY A 63 12.94 -1.41 4.94
N PHE A 64 13.38 -2.25 3.99
CA PHE A 64 14.61 -3.03 4.06
C PHE A 64 15.86 -2.14 4.06
N ASP A 65 16.12 -1.68 5.29
CA ASP A 65 17.14 -0.74 5.75
C ASP A 65 17.09 0.59 4.98
N GLY A 66 15.87 0.99 4.63
CA GLY A 66 15.58 2.08 3.70
C GLY A 66 15.04 3.41 4.23
N PHE A 67 14.58 3.69 5.47
CA PHE A 67 14.15 2.83 6.57
C PHE A 67 12.62 2.86 6.75
N GLY A 68 12.05 1.76 7.22
CA GLY A 68 10.60 1.63 7.42
C GLY A 68 10.09 2.16 8.76
N TRP A 69 8.83 1.86 9.05
CA TRP A 69 8.24 2.04 10.37
C TRP A 69 9.01 1.24 11.44
N PRO A 70 9.34 1.83 12.61
CA PRO A 70 9.91 1.09 13.73
C PRO A 70 8.87 0.07 14.22
N HIS A 71 9.21 -1.22 14.14
CA HIS A 71 8.31 -2.30 14.51
C HIS A 71 8.87 -3.13 15.67
N PRO A 72 8.17 -3.28 16.82
CA PRO A 72 8.70 -4.03 17.96
C PRO A 72 8.97 -5.51 17.63
N LYS A 73 8.25 -6.07 16.65
CA LYS A 73 8.43 -7.45 16.15
C LYS A 73 9.20 -7.51 14.81
N TYR A 74 10.05 -6.52 14.50
CA TYR A 74 10.76 -6.41 13.20
C TYR A 74 11.62 -7.64 12.87
N TRP A 75 12.25 -8.26 13.87
CA TRP A 75 13.04 -9.49 13.65
C TRP A 75 12.20 -10.65 13.14
N ILE A 76 10.92 -10.72 13.54
CA ILE A 76 10.00 -11.78 13.12
C ILE A 76 9.59 -11.58 11.66
N LEU A 77 9.31 -10.33 11.26
CA LEU A 77 9.05 -9.98 9.86
C LEU A 77 10.25 -10.33 8.96
N ARG A 78 11.48 -10.01 9.39
CA ARG A 78 12.72 -10.43 8.72
C ARG A 78 12.87 -11.95 8.62
N PHE A 79 12.59 -12.69 9.69
CA PHE A 79 12.66 -14.15 9.68
C PHE A 79 11.63 -14.77 8.72
N LEU A 80 10.39 -14.28 8.74
CA LEU A 80 9.32 -14.81 7.91
C LEU A 80 9.55 -14.56 6.42
N LEU A 81 10.08 -13.40 6.03
CA LEU A 81 10.50 -13.16 4.65
C LEU A 81 11.69 -14.03 4.25
N LYS A 82 12.68 -14.25 5.14
CA LYS A 82 13.74 -15.24 4.86
C LYS A 82 13.15 -16.64 4.60
N LYS A 83 12.06 -17.02 5.29
CA LYS A 83 11.39 -18.31 5.11
C LYS A 83 10.48 -18.37 3.87
N TYR A 84 9.97 -17.23 3.40
CA TYR A 84 9.05 -17.12 2.26
C TYR A 84 9.41 -15.93 1.34
N PRO A 85 10.61 -15.93 0.72
CA PRO A 85 11.22 -14.74 0.13
C PRO A 85 10.50 -14.19 -1.11
N ASN A 86 9.56 -14.92 -1.71
CA ASN A 86 8.83 -14.48 -2.91
C ASN A 86 7.31 -14.56 -2.75
N LEU A 87 6.81 -14.72 -1.52
CA LEU A 87 5.37 -14.81 -1.23
C LEU A 87 4.69 -13.42 -1.16
N ILE A 88 5.45 -12.41 -0.72
CA ILE A 88 5.07 -11.00 -0.72
C ILE A 88 6.29 -10.25 -1.21
N VAL A 89 6.14 -9.40 -2.21
CA VAL A 89 7.24 -8.61 -2.79
C VAL A 89 7.50 -7.37 -1.93
N PRO A 90 8.63 -7.27 -1.22
CA PRO A 90 8.96 -6.03 -0.52
C PRO A 90 9.22 -4.88 -1.50
N VAL A 91 8.47 -3.80 -1.34
CA VAL A 91 8.86 -2.50 -1.89
C VAL A 91 9.79 -1.83 -0.87
N VAL A 92 10.99 -1.44 -1.31
CA VAL A 92 11.95 -0.70 -0.47
C VAL A 92 11.30 0.62 -0.03
N LYS A 93 11.68 1.16 1.14
CA LYS A 93 11.28 2.53 1.52
C LYS A 93 11.79 3.48 0.43
N THR A 94 10.98 4.47 0.07
CA THR A 94 11.31 5.45 -0.98
C THR A 94 12.69 6.07 -0.76
N LEU A 95 13.62 5.77 -1.67
CA LEU A 95 14.98 6.30 -1.68
C LEU A 95 15.03 7.63 -2.45
N THR A 96 15.95 8.50 -2.03
CA THR A 96 16.39 9.70 -2.76
C THR A 96 17.89 9.62 -3.02
N LEU A 97 18.45 10.49 -3.87
CA LEU A 97 19.92 10.61 -4.00
C LEU A 97 20.58 10.96 -2.65
N PRO A 98 20.34 12.14 -2.04
CA PRO A 98 20.84 12.44 -0.71
C PRO A 98 20.07 11.66 0.35
N ALA A 99 20.69 11.49 1.51
CA ALA A 99 20.00 11.03 2.71
C ALA A 99 18.91 12.02 3.15
N GLN A 100 17.88 11.49 3.81
CA GLN A 100 16.78 12.26 4.41
C GLN A 100 16.63 11.84 5.86
N LYS A 101 16.58 12.83 6.77
CA LYS A 101 16.48 12.57 8.22
C LYS A 101 15.15 11.90 8.58
N GLY A 102 14.03 12.45 8.09
CA GLY A 102 12.69 11.98 8.40
C GLY A 102 12.28 12.13 9.88
N ASN A 103 11.06 11.70 10.20
CA ASN A 103 10.54 11.67 11.57
C ASN A 103 9.96 10.29 11.92
N PHE A 104 10.84 9.30 12.11
CA PHE A 104 10.45 7.91 12.42
C PHE A 104 9.63 7.72 13.71
N ARG A 105 9.41 8.76 14.52
CA ARG A 105 8.62 8.72 15.76
C ARG A 105 7.17 9.19 15.57
N ALA A 106 6.88 9.98 14.54
CA ALA A 106 5.54 10.50 14.28
C ALA A 106 4.63 9.44 13.61
N ILE A 107 4.18 8.47 14.41
CA ILE A 107 3.23 7.42 14.04
C ILE A 107 2.25 7.25 15.20
N TYR A 108 0.95 7.19 14.88
CA TYR A 108 -0.11 6.87 15.83
C TYR A 108 -1.02 5.77 15.23
N ASP A 109 -1.22 4.70 15.98
CA ASP A 109 -2.09 3.58 15.63
C ASP A 109 -3.48 3.83 16.27
N GLY A 110 -4.46 4.27 15.47
CA GLY A 110 -5.87 4.31 15.88
C GLY A 110 -6.58 2.97 15.64
N ASP A 111 -7.89 2.87 15.87
CA ASP A 111 -8.62 1.59 15.72
C ASP A 111 -8.67 1.11 14.26
N ASP A 112 -9.26 1.89 13.37
CA ASP A 112 -9.41 1.55 11.94
C ASP A 112 -8.33 2.18 11.03
N TYR A 113 -7.40 2.96 11.59
CA TYR A 113 -6.36 3.67 10.83
C TYR A 113 -4.97 3.66 11.49
N VAL A 114 -3.96 4.04 10.71
CA VAL A 114 -2.64 4.50 11.19
C VAL A 114 -2.38 5.85 10.54
N VAL A 115 -2.14 6.88 11.35
CA VAL A 115 -1.69 8.19 10.87
C VAL A 115 -0.19 8.31 11.10
N ASN A 116 0.53 8.86 10.12
CA ASN A 116 1.97 8.97 10.17
C ASN A 116 2.49 10.23 9.48
N ALA A 117 3.57 10.79 10.02
CA ALA A 117 4.36 11.86 9.43
C ALA A 117 5.84 11.45 9.41
N VAL A 118 6.13 10.22 8.95
CA VAL A 118 7.50 9.67 8.91
C VAL A 118 8.38 10.34 7.84
N GLU A 119 7.76 11.11 6.93
CA GLU A 119 8.41 11.78 5.81
C GLU A 119 9.20 10.78 4.93
N LEU A 120 10.22 11.26 4.23
CA LEU A 120 11.09 10.47 3.36
C LEU A 120 12.32 9.89 4.07
N GLY A 121 12.33 9.74 5.40
CA GLY A 121 13.48 9.23 6.16
C GLY A 121 14.16 8.01 5.50
N ASN A 122 15.34 8.22 4.92
CA ASN A 122 16.09 7.25 4.11
C ASN A 122 17.60 7.55 4.11
N PRO A 123 18.47 6.55 3.95
CA PRO A 123 19.92 6.73 4.07
C PRO A 123 20.57 7.38 2.83
N GLY A 124 19.82 7.66 1.77
CA GLY A 124 20.35 7.98 0.44
C GLY A 124 20.64 6.72 -0.38
N PHE A 125 20.56 6.82 -1.70
CA PHE A 125 20.65 5.67 -2.59
C PHE A 125 22.00 4.94 -2.50
N GLU A 126 23.11 5.68 -2.52
CA GLU A 126 24.46 5.11 -2.51
C GLU A 126 24.73 4.38 -1.19
N ALA A 127 24.45 5.02 -0.05
CA ALA A 127 24.60 4.39 1.25
C ALA A 127 23.65 3.18 1.44
N TRP A 128 22.47 3.18 0.81
CA TRP A 128 21.60 2.00 0.78
C TRP A 128 22.21 0.86 -0.04
N TYR A 129 22.73 1.18 -1.22
CA TYR A 129 23.38 0.22 -2.10
C TYR A 129 24.61 -0.41 -1.42
N GLU A 130 25.48 0.37 -0.80
CA GLU A 130 26.68 -0.16 -0.13
C GLU A 130 26.34 -1.00 1.12
N LYS A 131 25.43 -0.51 1.98
CA LYS A 131 25.28 -1.05 3.34
C LYS A 131 24.17 -2.09 3.47
N TYR A 132 23.21 -2.09 2.55
CA TYR A 132 21.96 -2.83 2.73
C TYR A 132 21.59 -3.72 1.55
N PHE A 133 21.83 -3.28 0.31
CA PHE A 133 21.58 -4.12 -0.87
C PHE A 133 22.29 -5.49 -0.84
N PRO A 134 23.58 -5.64 -0.43
CA PRO A 134 24.24 -6.95 -0.33
C PRO A 134 23.53 -7.93 0.62
N LYS A 135 22.80 -7.41 1.62
CA LYS A 135 22.01 -8.25 2.55
C LYS A 135 20.68 -8.70 1.94
N ILE A 136 20.17 -7.98 0.93
CA ILE A 136 18.97 -8.34 0.15
C ILE A 136 19.36 -9.39 -0.90
N GLU A 137 20.43 -9.11 -1.65
CA GLU A 137 21.00 -10.00 -2.66
C GLU A 137 21.42 -11.36 -2.07
N LYS A 138 22.17 -11.38 -0.96
CA LYS A 138 22.56 -12.61 -0.25
C LYS A 138 21.38 -13.48 0.22
N ARG A 139 20.15 -12.93 0.27
CA ARG A 139 18.92 -13.68 0.60
C ARG A 139 18.15 -14.17 -0.61
N GLY A 140 18.55 -13.81 -1.84
CA GLY A 140 17.76 -14.04 -3.05
C GLY A 140 16.41 -13.31 -3.03
N GLN A 141 16.30 -12.23 -2.25
CA GLN A 141 15.05 -11.53 -1.97
C GLN A 141 14.71 -10.58 -3.13
N LYS A 142 13.76 -10.97 -3.98
CA LYS A 142 13.26 -10.09 -5.05
C LYS A 142 12.60 -8.84 -4.43
N ILE A 143 12.87 -7.66 -4.99
CA ILE A 143 12.39 -6.35 -4.50
C ILE A 143 11.90 -5.45 -5.62
N ILE A 144 11.03 -4.51 -5.27
CA ILE A 144 10.72 -3.31 -6.06
C ILE A 144 11.39 -2.10 -5.40
N LEU A 145 12.05 -1.24 -6.17
CA LEU A 145 12.68 -0.02 -5.67
C LEU A 145 11.68 1.13 -5.68
N SER A 146 11.21 1.58 -4.52
CA SER A 146 10.53 2.88 -4.44
C SER A 146 11.55 3.99 -4.48
N ILE A 147 11.35 4.99 -5.34
CA ILE A 147 12.25 6.14 -5.49
C ILE A 147 11.49 7.45 -5.62
N THR A 148 12.13 8.56 -5.29
CA THR A 148 11.67 9.92 -5.60
C THR A 148 12.84 10.89 -5.68
N GLY A 149 12.56 12.15 -5.99
CA GLY A 149 13.55 13.22 -6.10
C GLY A 149 12.89 14.60 -6.09
N SER A 150 13.66 15.63 -6.38
CA SER A 150 13.20 17.03 -6.49
C SER A 150 13.27 17.60 -7.92
N SER A 151 13.82 16.84 -8.88
CA SER A 151 13.92 17.23 -10.29
C SER A 151 14.07 16.00 -11.20
N VAL A 152 13.74 16.15 -12.48
CA VAL A 152 13.95 15.11 -13.50
C VAL A 152 15.43 14.71 -13.59
N THR A 153 16.36 15.67 -13.58
CA THR A 153 17.81 15.41 -13.55
C THR A 153 18.25 14.58 -12.33
N GLY A 154 17.55 14.72 -11.18
CA GLY A 154 17.77 13.87 -10.02
C GLY A 154 17.29 12.43 -10.24
N ILE A 155 16.15 12.26 -10.92
CA ILE A 155 15.63 10.94 -11.32
C ILE A 155 16.52 10.29 -12.38
N GLU A 156 17.04 11.05 -13.34
CA GLU A 156 18.00 10.57 -14.35
C GLU A 156 19.27 9.99 -13.71
N LYS A 157 19.86 10.71 -12.75
CA LYS A 157 20.99 10.23 -11.96
C LYS A 157 20.66 8.95 -11.18
N LEU A 158 19.48 8.85 -10.57
CA LEU A 158 19.01 7.60 -9.96
C LEU A 158 18.87 6.48 -10.99
N ALA A 159 18.31 6.76 -12.17
CA ALA A 159 18.13 5.78 -13.24
C ALA A 159 19.48 5.17 -13.66
N TYR A 160 20.52 5.98 -13.85
CA TYR A 160 21.88 5.49 -14.17
C TYR A 160 22.52 4.65 -13.06
N LEU A 161 22.18 4.89 -11.79
CA LEU A 161 22.63 4.05 -10.67
C LEU A 161 21.82 2.74 -10.61
N ILE A 162 20.51 2.80 -10.81
CA ILE A 162 19.59 1.65 -10.80
C ILE A 162 19.86 0.69 -11.98
N ALA A 163 20.19 1.21 -13.16
CA ALA A 163 20.51 0.41 -14.34
C ALA A 163 21.72 -0.53 -14.15
N LYS A 164 22.59 -0.23 -13.18
CA LYS A 164 23.76 -1.06 -12.81
C LYS A 164 23.40 -2.17 -11.81
N LEU A 165 22.19 -2.17 -11.23
CA LEU A 165 21.76 -3.17 -10.27
C LEU A 165 21.33 -4.47 -10.96
N PRO A 166 21.49 -5.63 -10.31
CA PRO A 166 21.13 -6.91 -10.91
C PRO A 166 19.61 -7.04 -11.08
N LYS A 167 19.14 -7.02 -12.33
CA LYS A 167 17.73 -7.25 -12.75
C LYS A 167 17.17 -8.62 -12.30
N HIS A 168 18.01 -9.55 -11.85
CA HIS A 168 17.55 -10.80 -11.23
C HIS A 168 17.00 -10.60 -9.80
N ILE A 169 17.43 -9.54 -9.08
CA ILE A 169 16.93 -9.12 -7.76
C ILE A 169 15.93 -7.96 -7.88
N ILE A 170 16.27 -6.91 -8.64
CA ILE A 170 15.40 -5.75 -8.85
C ILE A 170 14.34 -6.09 -9.90
N LYS A 171 13.06 -6.09 -9.52
CA LYS A 171 11.96 -6.50 -10.42
C LYS A 171 11.14 -5.36 -11.01
N GLY A 172 11.27 -4.17 -10.45
CA GLY A 172 10.67 -2.96 -10.98
C GLY A 172 10.99 -1.75 -10.11
N ILE A 173 10.50 -0.60 -10.54
CA ILE A 173 10.65 0.70 -9.89
C ILE A 173 9.26 1.25 -9.55
N GLU A 174 9.02 1.63 -8.30
CA GLU A 174 7.84 2.41 -7.90
C GLU A 174 8.24 3.89 -7.80
N PHE A 175 7.93 4.68 -8.82
CA PHE A 175 8.16 6.13 -8.77
C PHE A 175 7.10 6.80 -7.87
N ASN A 176 7.54 7.26 -6.70
CA ASN A 176 6.71 7.92 -5.71
C ASN A 176 6.66 9.43 -5.97
N CYS A 177 5.73 9.84 -6.85
CA CYS A 177 5.47 11.23 -7.20
C CYS A 177 4.46 11.94 -6.28
N SER A 178 3.95 11.26 -5.24
CA SER A 178 2.83 11.72 -4.40
C SER A 178 3.15 12.04 -2.95
N CYS A 179 4.41 11.89 -2.52
CA CYS A 179 4.75 12.20 -1.14
C CYS A 179 4.59 13.71 -0.89
N SER A 180 3.73 14.10 0.05
CA SER A 180 3.55 15.50 0.45
C SER A 180 4.79 16.11 1.12
N ASN A 181 5.74 15.27 1.53
CA ASN A 181 6.87 15.65 2.38
C ASN A 181 8.19 15.72 1.57
N VAL A 182 8.13 16.05 0.28
CA VAL A 182 9.26 16.53 -0.53
C VAL A 182 9.28 18.06 -0.59
N MET A 183 10.47 18.64 -0.75
CA MET A 183 10.64 20.09 -0.93
C MET A 183 10.03 20.65 -2.23
N LYS A 184 9.66 19.81 -3.21
CA LYS A 184 9.02 20.22 -4.47
C LYS A 184 7.89 19.27 -4.84
N ILE A 185 6.67 19.79 -5.01
CA ILE A 185 5.55 19.02 -5.58
C ILE A 185 5.85 18.70 -7.05
N TRP A 186 5.69 17.44 -7.43
CA TRP A 186 5.88 16.99 -8.80
C TRP A 186 4.76 17.51 -9.72
N MET A 187 5.15 18.25 -10.77
CA MET A 187 4.22 18.71 -11.81
C MET A 187 3.95 17.60 -12.84
N LEU A 188 2.84 17.68 -13.57
CA LEU A 188 2.46 16.66 -14.56
C LEU A 188 3.57 16.38 -15.58
N ASN A 189 4.13 17.42 -16.19
CA ASN A 189 5.17 17.29 -17.21
C ASN A 189 6.44 16.66 -16.63
N ASP A 190 6.91 17.15 -15.46
CA ASP A 190 8.05 16.57 -14.73
C ASP A 190 7.85 15.07 -14.43
N ILE A 191 6.62 14.62 -14.13
CA ILE A 191 6.31 13.20 -13.88
C ILE A 191 6.42 12.38 -15.17
N VAL A 192 5.85 12.87 -16.27
CA VAL A 192 5.90 12.19 -17.58
C VAL A 192 7.35 12.07 -18.06
N GLU A 193 8.13 13.15 -17.94
CA GLU A 193 9.54 13.16 -18.29
C GLU A 193 10.35 12.21 -17.39
N ALA A 194 10.15 12.23 -16.07
CA ALA A 194 10.79 11.32 -15.13
C ALA A 194 10.48 9.83 -15.43
N VAL A 195 9.23 9.50 -15.76
CA VAL A 195 8.82 8.15 -16.17
C VAL A 195 9.49 7.74 -17.49
N SER A 196 9.54 8.63 -18.48
CA SER A 196 10.22 8.39 -19.76
C SER A 196 11.72 8.14 -19.58
N VAL A 197 12.39 8.95 -18.76
CA VAL A 197 13.81 8.82 -18.39
C VAL A 197 14.08 7.49 -17.69
N LEU A 198 13.26 7.12 -16.70
CA LEU A 198 13.39 5.83 -16.00
C LEU A 198 13.25 4.65 -16.97
N ASN A 199 12.26 4.71 -17.87
CA ASN A 199 11.98 3.63 -18.82
C ASN A 199 13.16 3.44 -19.77
N LYS A 200 13.64 4.53 -20.37
CA LYS A 200 14.74 4.55 -21.34
C LYS A 200 16.08 4.08 -20.75
N ILE A 201 16.39 4.43 -19.50
CA ILE A 201 17.71 4.16 -18.91
C ILE A 201 17.76 2.81 -18.19
N THR A 202 16.67 2.37 -17.55
CA THR A 202 16.71 1.17 -16.69
C THR A 202 16.19 -0.09 -17.37
N GLU A 203 15.27 0.04 -18.34
CA GLU A 203 14.51 -1.07 -18.94
C GLU A 203 13.88 -2.00 -17.88
N LEU A 204 13.57 -1.46 -16.70
CA LEU A 204 12.84 -2.15 -15.64
C LEU A 204 11.37 -1.74 -15.72
N PRO A 205 10.44 -2.65 -15.36
CA PRO A 205 9.04 -2.30 -15.16
C PRO A 205 8.87 -1.13 -14.19
N ILE A 206 8.08 -0.14 -14.58
CA ILE A 206 7.80 1.04 -13.76
C ILE A 206 6.35 1.04 -13.34
N GLY A 207 6.10 1.30 -12.07
CA GLY A 207 4.81 1.76 -11.60
C GLY A 207 4.92 3.13 -10.95
N ILE A 208 3.78 3.80 -10.82
CA ILE A 208 3.66 5.11 -10.18
C ILE A 208 2.85 5.00 -8.89
N LYS A 209 3.33 5.68 -7.84
CA LYS A 209 2.59 5.83 -6.59
C LYS A 209 1.98 7.21 -6.49
N ILE A 210 0.68 7.30 -6.76
CA ILE A 210 -0.14 8.52 -6.76
C ILE A 210 -1.00 8.63 -5.49
N ALA A 211 -1.58 9.80 -5.21
CA ALA A 211 -2.46 10.02 -4.06
C ALA A 211 -3.65 10.92 -4.38
N HIS A 212 -4.77 10.69 -3.70
CA HIS A 212 -6.03 11.43 -3.92
C HIS A 212 -5.91 12.96 -3.68
N HIS A 213 -4.93 13.43 -2.91
CA HIS A 213 -4.72 14.87 -2.69
C HIS A 213 -4.03 15.57 -3.88
N GLN A 214 -3.45 14.82 -4.83
CA GLN A 214 -2.92 15.38 -6.08
C GLN A 214 -4.09 15.72 -7.01
N LYS A 215 -4.45 17.01 -7.15
CA LYS A 215 -5.61 17.46 -7.95
C LYS A 215 -5.67 16.91 -9.39
N ASN A 216 -4.51 16.50 -9.93
CA ASN A 216 -4.29 16.00 -11.28
C ASN A 216 -3.96 14.49 -11.35
N TYR A 217 -4.36 13.66 -10.38
CA TYR A 217 -4.01 12.22 -10.39
C TYR A 217 -4.57 11.47 -11.60
N LEU A 218 -5.72 11.87 -12.15
CA LEU A 218 -6.27 11.28 -13.38
C LEU A 218 -5.43 11.65 -14.58
N GLU A 219 -4.98 12.90 -14.67
CA GLU A 219 -4.13 13.40 -15.75
C GLU A 219 -2.75 12.74 -15.68
N ILE A 220 -2.18 12.53 -14.49
CA ILE A 220 -0.96 11.75 -14.28
C ILE A 220 -1.13 10.32 -14.82
N ALA A 221 -2.23 9.64 -14.45
CA ALA A 221 -2.49 8.28 -14.93
C ALA A 221 -2.72 8.24 -16.46
N LYS A 222 -3.50 9.18 -17.02
CA LYS A 222 -3.73 9.34 -18.48
C LYS A 222 -2.47 9.69 -19.27
N ALA A 223 -1.50 10.38 -18.67
CA ALA A 223 -0.27 10.77 -19.34
C ALA A 223 0.84 9.71 -19.26
N THR A 224 0.68 8.70 -18.39
CA THR A 224 1.72 7.68 -18.13
C THR A 224 1.32 6.25 -18.48
N PHE A 225 0.04 5.93 -18.70
CA PHE A 225 -0.47 4.55 -18.87
C PHE A 225 0.21 3.69 -19.95
N GLN A 226 0.84 4.29 -20.95
CA GLN A 226 1.57 3.57 -22.00
C GLN A 226 2.94 3.06 -21.54
N THR A 227 3.48 3.61 -20.45
CA THR A 227 4.81 3.30 -19.91
C THR A 227 4.74 2.67 -18.53
N VAL A 228 3.73 3.00 -17.72
CA VAL A 228 3.59 2.45 -16.36
C VAL A 228 2.75 1.17 -16.35
N GLU A 229 3.33 0.14 -15.75
CA GLU A 229 2.79 -1.22 -15.67
C GLU A 229 1.95 -1.46 -14.43
N TRP A 230 2.04 -0.61 -13.41
CA TRP A 230 1.08 -0.56 -12.31
C TRP A 230 0.92 0.84 -11.71
N ILE A 231 -0.23 1.07 -11.07
CA ILE A 231 -0.54 2.27 -10.29
C ILE A 231 -0.74 1.82 -8.85
N SER A 232 -0.05 2.43 -7.89
CA SER A 232 -0.28 2.21 -6.45
C SER A 232 -0.73 3.50 -5.77
N PHE A 233 -1.48 3.38 -4.67
CA PHE A 233 -1.98 4.53 -3.93
C PHE A 233 -1.13 4.88 -2.70
N ASN A 234 -1.14 6.14 -2.27
CA ASN A 234 -0.48 6.59 -1.05
C ASN A 234 -1.48 6.86 0.08
N SER A 235 -0.98 7.15 1.28
CA SER A 235 -1.79 7.66 2.38
C SER A 235 -2.44 9.02 2.06
N VAL A 236 -3.57 9.32 2.69
CA VAL A 236 -4.37 10.53 2.47
C VAL A 236 -4.17 11.50 3.65
N PRO A 237 -4.06 12.82 3.46
CA PRO A 237 -3.94 13.78 4.56
C PRO A 237 -5.03 13.65 5.62
N TRP A 238 -4.68 13.89 6.89
CA TRP A 238 -5.57 13.73 8.04
C TRP A 238 -6.90 14.48 7.89
N GLU A 239 -6.84 15.74 7.50
CA GLU A 239 -7.98 16.65 7.38
C GLU A 239 -9.01 16.21 6.32
N MET A 240 -8.62 15.37 5.35
CA MET A 240 -9.54 14.80 4.36
C MET A 240 -10.40 13.66 4.92
N ILE A 241 -9.94 12.99 5.98
CA ILE A 241 -10.63 11.86 6.62
C ILE A 241 -11.32 12.30 7.91
N PHE A 242 -10.71 13.25 8.62
CA PHE A 242 -11.16 13.76 9.90
C PHE A 242 -11.27 15.31 9.89
N PRO A 243 -12.14 15.88 9.04
CA PRO A 243 -12.28 17.33 8.90
C PRO A 243 -12.67 17.97 10.23
N GLY A 244 -12.01 19.07 10.59
CA GLY A 244 -12.24 19.80 11.84
C GLY A 244 -11.76 19.11 13.11
N LYS A 245 -11.10 17.94 13.03
CA LYS A 245 -10.49 17.28 14.18
C LYS A 245 -8.98 17.51 14.20
N GLU A 246 -8.43 17.79 15.37
CA GLU A 246 -6.98 17.82 15.56
C GLU A 246 -6.38 16.41 15.40
N SER A 247 -5.16 16.34 14.85
CA SER A 247 -4.45 15.07 14.68
C SER A 247 -3.79 14.63 15.98
N PRO A 248 -3.79 13.33 16.32
CA PRO A 248 -3.05 12.81 17.47
C PRO A 248 -1.52 12.91 17.32
N LEU A 249 -1.02 13.42 16.18
CA LEU A 249 0.39 13.78 16.01
C LEU A 249 0.69 15.25 16.36
N MET A 250 -0.32 16.11 16.48
CA MET A 250 -0.14 17.57 16.60
C MET A 250 0.59 17.95 17.89
N GLU A 251 0.03 17.59 19.05
CA GLU A 251 0.57 17.92 20.40
C GLU A 251 2.07 17.62 20.56
N LYS A 252 2.55 16.54 19.93
CA LYS A 252 3.91 16.01 20.13
C LYS A 252 4.89 16.30 18.99
N TYR A 253 4.39 16.54 17.78
CA TYR A 253 5.21 16.64 16.57
C TYR A 253 4.88 17.84 15.67
N ASP A 254 3.89 18.67 16.04
CA ASP A 254 3.46 19.86 15.31
C ASP A 254 3.10 19.60 13.83
N VAL A 255 2.46 18.44 13.58
CA VAL A 255 2.06 17.99 12.23
C VAL A 255 0.73 17.24 12.23
N SER A 256 -0.05 17.38 11.16
CA SER A 256 -1.29 16.61 10.95
C SER A 256 -1.03 15.16 10.51
N GLY A 257 -0.10 14.98 9.56
CA GLY A 257 0.28 13.67 9.01
C GLY A 257 -0.76 13.06 8.05
N ALA A 258 -0.46 11.86 7.55
CA ALA A 258 -1.26 11.16 6.57
C ALA A 258 -1.76 9.79 7.06
N VAL A 259 -3.03 9.53 6.78
CA VAL A 259 -3.86 8.41 7.22
C VAL A 259 -3.80 7.26 6.23
N SER A 260 -3.77 6.05 6.77
CA SER A 260 -3.79 4.77 6.05
C SER A 260 -4.62 3.75 6.83
N GLY A 261 -5.09 2.70 6.17
CA GLY A 261 -5.95 1.66 6.75
C GLY A 261 -7.40 1.78 6.29
N LYS A 262 -8.29 1.07 6.98
CA LYS A 262 -9.72 0.98 6.64
C LYS A 262 -10.40 2.34 6.53
N ALA A 263 -9.97 3.34 7.32
CA ALA A 263 -10.53 4.69 7.26
C ALA A 263 -10.37 5.40 5.90
N ILE A 264 -9.51 4.93 4.98
CA ILE A 264 -9.38 5.50 3.62
C ILE A 264 -9.96 4.59 2.51
N LYS A 265 -10.65 3.50 2.89
CA LYS A 265 -11.22 2.50 1.98
C LYS A 265 -12.01 3.11 0.83
N ASP A 266 -12.98 3.97 1.13
CA ASP A 266 -13.86 4.55 0.12
C ASP A 266 -13.15 5.59 -0.76
N VAL A 267 -12.13 6.29 -0.22
CA VAL A 267 -11.27 7.21 -0.97
C VAL A 267 -10.46 6.44 -2.02
N ASN A 268 -9.86 5.31 -1.63
CA ASN A 268 -9.14 4.41 -2.53
C ASN A 268 -10.08 3.79 -3.60
N LYS A 269 -11.26 3.32 -3.21
CA LYS A 269 -12.25 2.71 -4.13
C LYS A 269 -12.76 3.73 -5.15
N LYS A 270 -13.02 4.97 -4.72
CA LYS A 270 -13.38 6.09 -5.61
C LYS A 270 -12.26 6.38 -6.63
N MET A 271 -11.03 6.56 -6.15
CA MET A 271 -9.87 6.85 -7.00
C MET A 271 -9.65 5.75 -8.06
N ALA A 272 -9.75 4.47 -7.67
CA ALA A 272 -9.68 3.35 -8.60
C ALA A 272 -10.83 3.35 -9.63
N PHE A 273 -12.06 3.58 -9.18
CA PHE A 273 -13.22 3.68 -10.07
C PHE A 273 -13.06 4.81 -11.10
N GLU A 274 -12.56 5.98 -10.71
CA GLU A 274 -12.35 7.12 -11.61
C GLU A 274 -11.24 6.84 -12.64
N ILE A 275 -10.13 6.20 -12.24
CA ILE A 275 -9.08 5.73 -13.15
C ILE A 275 -9.64 4.74 -14.18
N ARG A 276 -10.42 3.73 -13.73
CA ARG A 276 -11.07 2.76 -14.62
C ARG A 276 -12.10 3.41 -15.55
N LYS A 277 -12.93 4.32 -15.03
CA LYS A 277 -13.93 5.08 -15.80
C LYS A 277 -13.30 5.98 -16.86
N ALA A 278 -12.08 6.47 -16.63
CA ALA A 278 -11.28 7.19 -17.61
C ALA A 278 -10.67 6.29 -18.72
N GLY A 279 -10.96 4.99 -18.74
CA GLY A 279 -10.48 4.04 -19.74
C GLY A 279 -9.08 3.47 -19.47
N ILE A 280 -8.47 3.79 -18.32
CA ILE A 280 -7.11 3.39 -17.98
C ILE A 280 -7.09 1.93 -17.50
N LYS A 281 -6.50 1.07 -18.32
CA LYS A 281 -6.41 -0.37 -18.06
C LYS A 281 -5.18 -0.80 -17.25
N THR A 282 -4.23 0.12 -16.99
CA THR A 282 -3.05 -0.15 -16.15
C THR A 282 -3.46 -0.81 -14.83
N PRO A 283 -2.82 -1.92 -14.42
CA PRO A 283 -3.13 -2.59 -13.17
C PRO A 283 -3.04 -1.68 -11.94
N ILE A 284 -3.98 -1.85 -11.01
CA ILE A 284 -4.08 -1.07 -9.76
C ILE A 284 -3.66 -1.95 -8.58
N VAL A 285 -2.70 -1.46 -7.80
CA VAL A 285 -2.29 -2.06 -6.52
C VAL A 285 -2.99 -1.31 -5.38
N ALA A 286 -3.87 -2.00 -4.67
CA ALA A 286 -4.52 -1.47 -3.47
C ALA A 286 -3.51 -1.32 -2.32
N SER A 287 -3.07 -0.09 -2.11
CA SER A 287 -2.14 0.31 -1.05
C SER A 287 -2.85 1.03 0.09
N SER A 288 -2.19 1.11 1.24
CA SER A 288 -2.70 1.84 2.42
C SER A 288 -4.06 1.31 2.92
N VAL A 289 -4.33 0.02 2.73
CA VAL A 289 -5.61 -0.64 3.05
C VAL A 289 -5.66 -1.28 4.45
N GLY A 290 -6.88 -1.41 4.99
CA GLY A 290 -7.23 -2.23 6.15
C GLY A 290 -7.32 -3.72 5.83
N TRP A 291 -7.89 -4.51 6.74
CA TRP A 291 -8.02 -5.96 6.55
C TRP A 291 -9.19 -6.32 5.64
N GLU A 292 -10.32 -5.59 5.71
CA GLU A 292 -11.55 -5.87 4.96
C GLU A 292 -11.30 -5.80 3.45
N GLU A 293 -10.60 -4.75 3.00
CA GLU A 293 -10.29 -4.52 1.60
C GLU A 293 -9.39 -5.63 1.02
N VAL A 294 -8.48 -6.18 1.83
CA VAL A 294 -7.67 -7.33 1.43
C VAL A 294 -8.55 -8.55 1.18
N PHE A 295 -9.58 -8.77 2.02
CA PHE A 295 -10.56 -9.82 1.76
C PHE A 295 -11.41 -9.50 0.52
N GLU A 296 -11.86 -8.26 0.33
CA GLU A 296 -12.61 -7.83 -0.88
C GLU A 296 -11.85 -8.09 -2.18
N ILE A 297 -10.53 -7.87 -2.19
CA ILE A 297 -9.70 -8.01 -3.40
C ILE A 297 -9.22 -9.45 -3.60
N ALA A 298 -8.69 -10.08 -2.54
CA ALA A 298 -7.92 -11.32 -2.64
C ALA A 298 -8.65 -12.58 -2.14
N TYR A 299 -9.86 -12.47 -1.57
CA TYR A 299 -10.63 -13.63 -1.10
C TYR A 299 -12.09 -13.70 -1.52
N LEU A 300 -12.73 -12.57 -1.77
CA LEU A 300 -14.07 -12.63 -2.31
C LEU A 300 -13.99 -13.07 -3.77
N ASP A 301 -14.66 -14.18 -4.05
CA ASP A 301 -15.03 -14.63 -5.39
C ASP A 301 -16.16 -13.74 -5.95
N VAL A 302 -16.01 -12.41 -5.80
CA VAL A 302 -16.90 -11.46 -6.46
C VAL A 302 -16.66 -11.57 -7.96
N SER A 303 -17.74 -11.49 -8.73
CA SER A 303 -17.63 -11.25 -10.17
C SER A 303 -16.70 -10.06 -10.42
N PHE A 304 -15.84 -10.21 -11.43
CA PHE A 304 -14.76 -9.26 -11.76
C PHE A 304 -15.22 -7.80 -11.78
N SER A 305 -16.49 -7.57 -12.13
CA SER A 305 -17.25 -6.31 -12.06
C SER A 305 -17.16 -5.51 -10.74
N PHE A 306 -16.87 -6.14 -9.60
CA PHE A 306 -16.76 -5.48 -8.29
C PHE A 306 -15.32 -5.39 -7.75
N ARG A 307 -14.34 -6.01 -8.43
CA ARG A 307 -12.93 -5.92 -8.05
C ARG A 307 -12.37 -4.57 -8.48
N TRP A 308 -11.93 -3.77 -7.51
CA TRP A 308 -11.44 -2.41 -7.75
C TRP A 308 -9.90 -2.31 -7.87
N ALA A 309 -9.17 -3.39 -7.60
CA ALA A 309 -7.71 -3.47 -7.70
C ALA A 309 -7.26 -4.89 -8.05
N ASP A 310 -6.13 -5.04 -8.72
CA ASP A 310 -5.63 -6.31 -9.29
C ASP A 310 -4.52 -6.95 -8.44
N ALA A 311 -3.99 -6.21 -7.45
CA ALA A 311 -3.04 -6.69 -6.45
C ALA A 311 -3.16 -5.90 -5.14
N VAL A 312 -2.53 -6.39 -4.07
CA VAL A 312 -2.60 -5.81 -2.72
C VAL A 312 -1.22 -5.42 -2.20
N SER A 313 -1.12 -4.23 -1.59
CA SER A 313 0.08 -3.73 -0.92
C SER A 313 -0.17 -3.53 0.56
N PHE A 314 0.52 -4.34 1.36
CA PHE A 314 0.38 -4.36 2.81
C PHE A 314 1.21 -3.25 3.47
N GLY A 315 0.53 -2.25 4.02
CA GLY A 315 1.12 -1.19 4.84
C GLY A 315 0.69 -1.30 6.30
N THR A 316 -0.39 -0.60 6.63
CA THR A 316 -1.10 -0.59 7.91
C THR A 316 -1.26 -1.99 8.52
N LEU A 317 -1.58 -3.00 7.71
CA LEU A 317 -1.79 -4.36 8.19
C LEU A 317 -0.51 -5.03 8.73
N PHE A 318 0.68 -4.74 8.17
CA PHE A 318 1.95 -5.22 8.75
C PHE A 318 2.26 -4.59 10.12
N ARG A 319 1.82 -3.34 10.35
CA ARG A 319 2.02 -2.60 11.61
C ARG A 319 1.13 -3.10 12.73
N LYS A 320 -0.16 -3.31 12.44
CA LYS A 320 -1.15 -3.80 13.40
C LYS A 320 -1.07 -5.32 13.60
N HIS A 321 -0.92 -6.06 12.51
CA HIS A 321 -0.97 -7.53 12.52
C HIS A 321 0.17 -8.15 11.67
N PRO A 322 1.43 -8.15 12.16
CA PRO A 322 2.62 -8.56 11.41
C PRO A 322 2.57 -9.90 10.67
N TYR A 323 1.77 -10.85 11.16
CA TYR A 323 1.63 -12.19 10.60
C TYR A 323 0.48 -12.34 9.59
N TRP A 324 -0.50 -11.42 9.60
CA TRP A 324 -1.70 -11.57 8.79
C TRP A 324 -1.40 -11.50 7.28
N PRO A 325 -0.62 -10.53 6.76
CA PRO A 325 -0.25 -10.50 5.34
C PRO A 325 0.32 -11.83 4.83
N LEU A 326 1.18 -12.48 5.62
CA LEU A 326 1.81 -13.75 5.27
C LEU A 326 0.86 -14.94 5.40
N LYS A 327 -0.05 -14.95 6.37
CA LYS A 327 -1.13 -15.95 6.44
C LYS A 327 -2.06 -15.83 5.23
N ILE A 328 -2.37 -14.60 4.83
CA ILE A 328 -3.21 -14.27 3.68
C ILE A 328 -2.53 -14.77 2.39
N ALA A 329 -1.32 -14.30 2.11
CA ALA A 329 -0.60 -14.68 0.90
C ALA A 329 -0.36 -16.20 0.82
N LYS A 330 -0.06 -16.88 1.94
CA LYS A 330 0.01 -18.36 1.98
C LYS A 330 -1.31 -19.02 1.60
N LYS A 331 -2.41 -18.62 2.23
CA LYS A 331 -3.70 -19.25 1.96
C LYS A 331 -4.15 -18.98 0.52
N TYR A 332 -3.85 -17.80 -0.05
CA TYR A 332 -4.06 -17.52 -1.47
C TYR A 332 -3.27 -18.50 -2.35
N ASN A 333 -1.96 -18.65 -2.13
CA ASN A 333 -1.13 -19.59 -2.89
C ASN A 333 -1.58 -21.05 -2.73
N ASN A 334 -2.02 -21.45 -1.54
CA ASN A 334 -2.55 -22.80 -1.26
C ASN A 334 -4.00 -23.00 -1.70
N SER A 335 -4.64 -22.01 -2.34
CA SER A 335 -5.95 -22.14 -2.98
C SER A 335 -5.82 -22.45 -4.48
N GLY A 336 -4.65 -22.95 -4.89
CA GLY A 336 -4.32 -23.40 -6.24
C GLY A 336 -4.36 -24.91 -6.45
N ASP A 337 -4.09 -25.65 -5.38
CA ASP A 337 -4.14 -27.13 -5.29
C ASP A 337 -5.49 -27.61 -4.75
#